data_AF-X1EV74-F1
#
_entry.id   AF-X1EV74-F1
#
_cell.length_a   1.000
_cell.length_b   1.000
_cell.length_c   1.000
_cell.angle_alpha   90.00
_cell.angle_beta   90.00
_cell.angle_gamma   90.00
#
_symmetry.space_group_name_H-M   'P 1'
#
loop_
_entity.id
_entity.type
_entity.pdbx_description
1 polymer ?
#
loop_
_entity_poly.entity_id
_entity_poly.type
_entity_poly.pdbx_seq_one_letter_code
_entity_poly.pdbx_strand_id
1 'polypeptide(L)'
;LDLTSHAKEAGADGALIITPYYNKPTQKGLYLHFKKIAEEVDIPIVVYNVPSRTGVNILPETLAELAELKNIVAVKEASGNLDQMTHIVELCGDKITLLSGDDKLLLPLLSIGGKGVISVVANIIPGDVSNMVREFAYKIINKSLEEAGIKVTN
;
A
#
# COMPACT_ATOMS: atom_id res chain seq x y z
N LEU A 1 4.42 -15.55 -11.66
CA LEU A 1 3.73 -16.79 -11.27
C LEU A 1 4.67 -17.62 -10.41
N ASP A 2 5.73 -18.19 -10.99
CA ASP A 2 6.67 -19.08 -10.28
C ASP A 2 7.17 -18.53 -8.95
N LEU A 3 7.66 -17.28 -8.91
CA LEU A 3 8.14 -16.66 -7.67
C LEU A 3 7.04 -16.46 -6.61
N THR A 4 5.82 -16.12 -7.04
CA THR A 4 4.68 -15.92 -6.15
C THR A 4 4.18 -17.26 -5.60
N SER A 5 4.11 -18.29 -6.46
CA SER A 5 3.78 -19.66 -6.04
C SER A 5 4.80 -20.19 -5.05
N HIS A 6 6.10 -20.04 -5.35
CA HIS A 6 7.16 -20.44 -4.44
C HIS A 6 7.09 -19.72 -3.10
N ALA A 7 6.81 -18.41 -3.08
CA ALA A 7 6.64 -17.66 -1.83
C ALA A 7 5.47 -18.20 -0.99
N LYS A 8 4.34 -18.52 -1.64
CA LYS A 8 3.19 -19.16 -0.98
C LYS A 8 3.56 -20.54 -0.41
N GLU A 9 4.22 -21.38 -1.20
CA GLU A 9 4.68 -22.72 -0.78
C GLU A 9 5.68 -22.65 0.38
N ALA A 10 6.51 -21.60 0.42
CA ALA A 10 7.43 -21.33 1.52
C ALA A 10 6.74 -20.79 2.80
N GLY A 11 5.42 -20.55 2.76
CA GLY A 11 4.64 -20.11 3.92
C GLY A 11 4.58 -18.59 4.12
N ALA A 12 4.80 -17.78 3.09
CA ALA A 12 4.63 -16.34 3.20
C ALA A 12 3.16 -15.94 3.39
N ASP A 13 2.90 -14.96 4.27
CA ASP A 13 1.56 -14.41 4.50
C ASP A 13 1.07 -13.47 3.38
N GLY A 14 1.99 -13.01 2.53
CA GLY A 14 1.70 -12.08 1.45
C GLY A 14 2.87 -11.92 0.47
N ALA A 15 2.58 -11.39 -0.70
CA ALA A 15 3.57 -11.12 -1.75
C ALA A 15 3.58 -9.62 -2.12
N LEU A 16 4.75 -8.98 -2.01
CA LEU A 16 4.98 -7.64 -2.53
C LEU A 16 5.42 -7.74 -4.00
N ILE A 17 4.60 -7.25 -4.92
CA ILE A 17 4.82 -7.42 -6.36
C ILE A 17 4.99 -6.06 -7.03
N ILE A 18 6.20 -5.80 -7.51
CA ILE A 18 6.54 -4.57 -8.23
C ILE A 18 5.92 -4.55 -9.63
N THR A 19 5.60 -3.35 -10.13
CA THR A 19 5.22 -3.18 -11.54
C THR A 19 6.34 -3.67 -12.47
N PRO A 20 6.00 -4.30 -13.63
CA PRO A 20 6.99 -4.69 -14.62
C PRO A 20 7.88 -3.51 -15.01
N TYR A 21 9.18 -3.72 -14.87
CA TYR A 21 10.20 -2.71 -15.11
C TYR A 21 10.86 -2.93 -16.46
N TYR A 22 11.46 -1.85 -16.99
CA TYR A 22 12.18 -1.80 -18.29
C TYR A 22 11.28 -1.91 -19.53
N ASN A 23 10.41 -2.93 -19.60
CA ASN A 23 9.51 -3.16 -20.74
C ASN A 23 8.29 -2.20 -20.79
N LYS A 24 8.02 -1.47 -19.69
CA LYS A 24 7.05 -0.35 -19.61
C LYS A 24 5.68 -0.66 -20.24
N PRO A 25 4.93 -1.65 -19.71
CA PRO A 25 3.63 -2.01 -20.25
C PRO A 25 2.60 -0.87 -20.13
N THR A 26 1.53 -0.95 -20.92
CA THR A 26 0.37 -0.06 -20.81
C THR A 26 -0.41 -0.32 -19.51
N GLN A 27 -1.31 0.59 -19.11
CA GLN A 27 -2.20 0.37 -17.95
C GLN A 27 -3.00 -0.93 -18.07
N LYS A 28 -3.55 -1.23 -19.25
CA LYS A 28 -4.21 -2.52 -19.53
C LYS A 28 -3.27 -3.71 -19.34
N GLY A 29 -2.01 -3.57 -19.73
CA GLY A 29 -0.97 -4.58 -19.51
C GLY A 29 -0.66 -4.79 -18.03
N LEU A 30 -0.59 -3.71 -17.24
CA LEU A 30 -0.42 -3.76 -15.79
C LEU A 30 -1.61 -4.48 -15.13
N TYR A 31 -2.84 -4.11 -15.48
CA TYR A 31 -4.05 -4.77 -14.99
C TYR A 31 -4.01 -6.27 -15.26
N LEU A 32 -3.79 -6.68 -16.52
CA LEU A 32 -3.75 -8.09 -16.89
C LEU A 32 -2.61 -8.86 -16.20
N HIS A 33 -1.47 -8.21 -15.99
CA HIS A 33 -0.34 -8.78 -15.27
C HIS A 33 -0.69 -9.13 -13.82
N PHE A 34 -1.19 -8.15 -13.06
CA PHE A 34 -1.57 -8.37 -11.66
C PHE A 34 -2.76 -9.30 -11.54
N LYS A 35 -3.79 -9.13 -12.39
CA LYS A 35 -4.95 -10.02 -12.44
C LYS A 35 -4.55 -11.47 -12.64
N LYS A 36 -3.66 -11.76 -13.59
CA LYS A 36 -3.21 -13.12 -13.85
C LYS A 36 -2.51 -13.74 -12.65
N ILE A 37 -1.70 -12.96 -11.91
CA ILE A 37 -1.05 -13.46 -10.69
C ILE A 37 -2.08 -13.70 -9.59
N ALA A 38 -2.99 -12.74 -9.40
CA ALA A 38 -4.06 -12.79 -8.41
C ALA A 38 -5.00 -14.00 -8.61
N GLU A 39 -5.32 -14.36 -9.86
CA GLU A 39 -6.19 -15.50 -10.18
C GLU A 39 -5.50 -16.86 -10.01
N GLU A 40 -4.18 -16.93 -10.22
CA GLU A 40 -3.43 -18.19 -10.23
C GLU A 40 -2.78 -18.52 -8.88
N VAL A 41 -2.49 -17.52 -8.05
CA VAL A 41 -1.85 -17.70 -6.75
C VAL A 41 -2.68 -17.05 -5.66
N ASP A 42 -3.40 -17.89 -4.92
CA ASP A 42 -4.22 -17.49 -3.78
C ASP A 42 -3.35 -17.14 -2.56
N ILE A 43 -2.74 -15.96 -2.60
CA ILE A 43 -1.97 -15.31 -1.54
C ILE A 43 -2.32 -13.81 -1.55
N PRO A 44 -2.37 -13.11 -0.40
CA PRO A 44 -2.52 -11.67 -0.37
C PRO A 44 -1.39 -10.96 -1.14
N ILE A 45 -1.75 -10.02 -2.00
CA ILE A 45 -0.82 -9.28 -2.87
C ILE A 45 -0.82 -7.81 -2.48
N VAL A 46 0.38 -7.28 -2.34
CA VAL A 46 0.67 -5.86 -2.22
C VAL A 46 1.25 -5.38 -3.54
N VAL A 47 0.52 -4.54 -4.27
CA VAL A 47 1.03 -3.91 -5.50
C VAL A 47 2.11 -2.91 -5.13
N TYR A 48 3.25 -2.92 -5.80
CA TYR A 48 4.33 -1.97 -5.53
C TYR A 48 4.57 -1.04 -6.72
N ASN A 49 4.21 0.23 -6.54
CA ASN A 49 4.44 1.30 -7.50
C ASN A 49 5.69 2.12 -7.12
N VAL A 50 6.68 2.15 -8.02
CA VAL A 50 7.91 2.97 -7.85
C VAL A 50 8.43 3.44 -9.23
N PRO A 51 7.76 4.42 -9.85
CA PRO A 51 8.03 4.82 -11.24
C PRO A 51 9.47 5.26 -11.50
N SER A 52 10.12 5.86 -10.50
CA SER A 52 11.53 6.27 -10.55
C SER A 52 12.49 5.10 -10.79
N ARG A 53 12.07 3.87 -10.50
CA ARG A 53 12.86 2.64 -10.70
C ARG A 53 12.36 1.77 -11.85
N THR A 54 11.06 1.78 -12.11
CA THR A 54 10.44 0.87 -13.11
C THR A 54 10.27 1.53 -14.47
N GLY A 55 10.23 2.86 -14.51
CA GLY A 55 9.92 3.64 -15.70
C GLY A 55 8.45 3.58 -16.14
N VAL A 56 7.58 3.07 -15.28
CA VAL A 56 6.12 3.01 -15.47
C VAL A 56 5.41 3.33 -14.17
N ASN A 57 4.34 4.11 -14.27
CA ASN A 57 3.47 4.47 -13.15
C ASN A 57 2.15 3.73 -13.30
N ILE A 58 1.77 2.89 -12.33
CA ILE A 58 0.39 2.38 -12.28
C ILE A 58 -0.51 3.50 -11.74
N LEU A 59 -1.57 3.83 -12.47
CA LEU A 59 -2.44 4.96 -12.12
C LEU A 59 -3.52 4.55 -11.11
N PRO A 60 -4.08 5.50 -10.34
CA PRO A 60 -5.14 5.25 -9.37
C PRO A 60 -6.33 4.48 -9.93
N GLU A 61 -6.74 4.77 -11.16
CA GLU A 61 -7.88 4.12 -11.82
C GLU A 61 -7.61 2.63 -12.09
N THR A 62 -6.37 2.30 -12.49
CA THR A 62 -5.96 0.92 -12.70
C THR A 62 -5.83 0.17 -11.36
N LEU A 63 -5.38 0.84 -10.31
CA LEU A 63 -5.38 0.28 -8.95
C LEU A 63 -6.80 0.02 -8.44
N ALA A 64 -7.75 0.93 -8.72
CA ALA A 64 -9.14 0.76 -8.34
C ALA A 64 -9.78 -0.47 -9.00
N GLU A 65 -9.53 -0.69 -10.30
CA GLU A 65 -9.96 -1.92 -10.99
C GLU A 65 -9.32 -3.18 -10.38
N LEU A 66 -8.05 -3.11 -9.97
CA LEU A 66 -7.38 -4.22 -9.31
C LEU A 66 -7.90 -4.48 -7.89
N ALA A 67 -8.34 -3.44 -7.18
CA ALA A 67 -8.86 -3.55 -5.81
C ALA A 67 -10.19 -4.32 -5.73
N GLU A 68 -10.88 -4.54 -6.86
CA GLU A 68 -12.04 -5.45 -6.91
C GLU A 68 -11.63 -6.94 -6.84
N LEU A 69 -10.35 -7.27 -7.01
CA LEU A 69 -9.83 -8.63 -6.90
C LEU A 69 -9.56 -8.97 -5.43
N LYS A 70 -10.14 -10.07 -4.94
CA LYS A 70 -10.19 -10.44 -3.52
C LYS A 70 -8.83 -10.46 -2.80
N ASN A 71 -7.77 -10.77 -3.50
CA ASN A 71 -6.42 -10.91 -2.94
C ASN A 71 -5.49 -9.74 -3.26
N ILE A 72 -5.94 -8.68 -3.92
CA ILE A 72 -5.20 -7.41 -4.01
C ILE A 72 -5.58 -6.58 -2.79
N VAL A 73 -4.73 -6.60 -1.76
CA VAL A 73 -5.10 -6.09 -0.42
C VAL A 73 -4.43 -4.76 -0.05
N ALA A 74 -3.33 -4.42 -0.72
CA ALA A 74 -2.57 -3.21 -0.41
C ALA A 74 -1.81 -2.68 -1.64
N VAL A 75 -1.42 -1.40 -1.56
CA VAL A 75 -0.44 -0.79 -2.46
C VAL A 75 0.68 -0.16 -1.64
N LYS A 76 1.92 -0.50 -1.99
CA LYS A 76 3.12 0.26 -1.59
C LYS A 76 3.33 1.35 -2.62
N GLU A 77 3.06 2.59 -2.24
CA GLU A 77 3.15 3.75 -3.12
C GLU A 77 4.47 4.51 -2.86
N ALA A 78 5.39 4.46 -3.82
CA ALA A 78 6.70 5.11 -3.76
C ALA A 78 6.96 6.05 -4.95
N SER A 79 5.90 6.65 -5.52
CA SER A 79 6.01 7.68 -6.54
C SER A 79 6.50 9.02 -6.00
N GLY A 80 6.29 9.26 -4.70
CA GLY A 80 6.53 10.56 -4.08
C GLY A 80 5.41 11.58 -4.35
N ASN A 81 4.29 11.17 -4.94
CA ASN A 81 3.20 12.05 -5.35
C ASN A 81 2.00 11.91 -4.40
N LEU A 82 1.80 12.91 -3.53
CA LEU A 82 0.72 12.92 -2.55
C LEU A 82 -0.67 13.09 -3.19
N ASP A 83 -0.76 13.77 -4.34
CA ASP A 83 -2.03 13.91 -5.07
C ASP A 83 -2.48 12.54 -5.61
N GLN A 84 -1.55 11.76 -6.17
CA GLN A 84 -1.82 10.39 -6.60
C GLN A 84 -2.25 9.50 -5.43
N MET A 85 -1.56 9.60 -4.29
CA MET A 85 -1.91 8.87 -3.07
C MET A 85 -3.32 9.22 -2.58
N THR A 86 -3.69 10.51 -2.61
CA THR A 86 -5.04 10.98 -2.24
C THR A 86 -6.10 10.40 -3.18
N HIS A 87 -5.84 10.39 -4.49
CA HIS A 87 -6.75 9.83 -5.47
C HIS A 87 -6.91 8.30 -5.32
N ILE A 88 -5.86 7.58 -4.91
CA ILE A 88 -5.96 6.15 -4.55
C ILE A 88 -6.92 5.96 -3.38
N VAL A 89 -6.81 6.77 -2.32
CA VAL A 89 -7.72 6.68 -1.16
C VAL A 89 -9.15 6.96 -1.58
N GLU A 90 -9.38 7.97 -2.43
CA GLU A 90 -10.71 8.32 -2.94
C GLU A 90 -11.35 7.20 -3.76
N LEU A 91 -10.62 6.63 -4.72
CA LEU A 91 -11.17 5.61 -5.63
C LEU A 91 -11.26 4.23 -5.01
N CYS A 92 -10.28 3.83 -4.19
CA CYS A 92 -10.21 2.48 -3.64
C CYS A 92 -10.92 2.35 -2.29
N GLY A 93 -11.04 3.45 -1.52
CA GLY A 93 -11.60 3.43 -0.18
C GLY A 93 -10.93 2.36 0.70
N ASP A 94 -11.75 1.59 1.42
CA ASP A 94 -11.28 0.51 2.30
C ASP A 94 -10.92 -0.80 1.57
N LYS A 95 -11.04 -0.86 0.23
CA LYS A 95 -10.74 -2.07 -0.55
C LYS A 95 -9.24 -2.37 -0.61
N ILE A 96 -8.40 -1.34 -0.52
CA ILE A 96 -6.95 -1.48 -0.57
C ILE A 96 -6.30 -0.67 0.55
N THR A 97 -5.33 -1.27 1.22
CA THR A 97 -4.51 -0.54 2.19
C THR A 97 -3.42 0.26 1.48
N LEU A 98 -3.44 1.58 1.62
CA LEU A 98 -2.36 2.45 1.14
C LEU A 98 -1.18 2.46 2.14
N LEU A 99 0.00 2.04 1.67
CA LEU A 99 1.26 2.02 2.44
C LEU A 99 2.28 2.94 1.76
N SER A 100 2.99 3.75 2.55
CA SER A 100 4.10 4.52 2.03
C SER A 100 5.25 3.62 1.62
N GLY A 101 5.86 3.91 0.47
CA GLY A 101 7.17 3.41 0.09
C GLY A 101 8.31 4.43 0.21
N ASP A 102 8.02 5.64 0.70
CA ASP A 102 9.01 6.67 1.05
C ASP A 102 8.85 7.07 2.53
N ASP A 103 9.90 6.83 3.33
CA ASP A 103 9.92 7.15 4.75
C ASP A 103 9.64 8.63 5.04
N LYS A 104 10.03 9.54 4.16
CA LYS A 104 9.81 10.99 4.33
C LYS A 104 8.34 11.38 4.21
N LEU A 105 7.57 10.58 3.48
CA LEU A 105 6.15 10.83 3.24
C LEU A 105 5.23 10.03 4.18
N LEU A 106 5.78 9.27 5.14
CA LEU A 106 4.96 8.50 6.07
C LEU A 106 3.91 9.38 6.77
N LEU A 107 4.33 10.47 7.42
CA LEU A 107 3.40 11.32 8.17
C LEU A 107 2.36 12.01 7.25
N PRO A 108 2.73 12.62 6.11
CA PRO A 108 1.75 13.09 5.14
C PRO A 108 0.77 12.01 4.65
N LEU A 109 1.26 10.81 4.30
CA LEU A 109 0.43 9.70 3.83
C LEU A 109 -0.57 9.22 4.90
N LEU A 110 -0.15 9.16 6.16
CA LEU A 110 -1.07 8.84 7.27
C LEU A 110 -2.19 9.88 7.38
N SER A 111 -1.90 11.17 7.16
CA SER A 111 -2.88 12.26 7.25
C SER A 111 -4.00 12.22 6.20
N ILE A 112 -3.76 11.57 5.06
CA ILE A 112 -4.74 11.40 3.98
C ILE A 112 -5.42 10.02 4.01
N GLY A 113 -5.24 9.24 5.08
CA GLY A 113 -5.92 7.94 5.27
C GLY A 113 -5.08 6.71 4.97
N GLY A 114 -3.80 6.88 4.57
CA GLY A 114 -2.86 5.78 4.49
C GLY A 114 -2.60 5.14 5.86
N LYS A 115 -2.13 3.89 5.87
CA LYS A 115 -2.14 3.04 7.08
C LYS A 115 -0.77 2.60 7.58
N GLY A 116 0.31 2.97 6.89
CA GLY A 116 1.66 2.58 7.32
C GLY A 116 2.73 2.82 6.27
N VAL A 117 3.86 2.13 6.43
CA VAL A 117 5.04 2.22 5.57
C VAL A 117 5.72 0.87 5.43
N ILE A 118 6.25 0.58 4.24
CA ILE A 118 7.27 -0.46 4.05
C ILE A 118 8.62 0.24 3.96
N SER A 119 9.28 0.30 5.12
CA SER A 119 10.32 1.29 5.46
C SER A 119 11.74 0.80 5.22
N VAL A 120 12.61 1.71 4.74
CA VAL A 120 14.06 1.51 4.77
C VAL A 120 14.61 1.91 6.14
N VAL A 121 14.16 3.04 6.66
CA VAL A 121 14.60 3.62 7.95
C VAL A 121 14.37 2.67 9.15
N ALA A 122 13.33 1.83 9.10
CA ALA A 122 13.03 0.85 10.14
C ALA A 122 14.11 -0.23 10.32
N ASN A 123 15.06 -0.38 9.38
CA ASN A 123 16.24 -1.23 9.60
C ASN A 123 17.17 -0.68 10.70
N ILE A 124 17.13 0.64 10.95
CA ILE A 124 18.02 1.31 11.91
C ILE A 124 17.24 1.74 13.16
N ILE A 125 16.05 2.30 12.99
CA ILE A 125 15.21 2.81 14.10
C ILE A 125 13.78 2.22 14.08
N PRO A 126 13.62 0.89 14.18
CA PRO A 126 12.32 0.23 14.06
C PRO A 126 11.29 0.70 15.10
N GLY A 127 11.75 0.96 16.33
CA GLY A 127 10.89 1.45 17.42
C GLY A 127 10.26 2.80 17.08
N ASP A 128 11.04 3.74 16.57
CA ASP A 128 10.58 5.09 16.25
C ASP A 128 9.59 5.08 15.08
N VAL A 129 9.89 4.33 14.01
CA VAL A 129 8.99 4.20 12.85
C VAL A 129 7.67 3.55 13.28
N SER A 130 7.73 2.51 14.09
CA SER A 130 6.54 1.83 14.60
C SER A 130 5.72 2.72 15.52
N ASN A 131 6.37 3.49 16.40
CA ASN A 131 5.71 4.43 17.30
C ASN A 131 5.04 5.56 16.52
N MET A 132 5.66 6.09 15.46
CA MET A 132 5.06 7.14 14.64
C MET A 132 3.70 6.72 14.06
N VAL A 133 3.59 5.50 13.53
CA VAL A 133 2.33 4.96 13.00
C VAL A 133 1.29 4.78 14.11
N ARG A 134 1.70 4.18 15.24
CA ARG A 134 0.81 3.90 16.38
C ARG A 134 0.28 5.18 17.03
N GLU A 135 1.15 6.12 17.32
CA GLU A 135 0.80 7.40 17.95
C GLU A 135 -0.11 8.25 17.05
N PHE A 136 0.10 8.21 15.73
CA PHE A 136 -0.78 8.88 14.79
C PHE A 136 -2.20 8.30 14.84
N ALA A 137 -2.34 6.97 14.79
CA ALA A 137 -3.62 6.30 14.89
C ALA A 137 -4.31 6.55 16.24
N TYR A 138 -3.56 6.47 17.34
CA TYR A 138 -4.07 6.72 18.69
C TYR A 138 -4.62 8.14 18.85
N LYS A 139 -3.87 9.14 18.38
CA LYS A 139 -4.31 10.55 18.45
C LYS A 139 -5.56 10.82 17.63
N ILE A 140 -5.72 10.18 16.47
CA ILE A 140 -6.96 10.28 15.68
C ILE A 140 -8.14 9.67 16.44
N ILE A 141 -7.98 8.45 16.96
CA ILE A 141 -9.04 7.75 17.70
C ILE A 141 -9.48 8.57 18.91
N ASN A 142 -8.53 9.06 19.71
CA ASN A 142 -8.85 9.87 20.89
C ASN A 142 -9.58 11.15 20.52
N LYS A 143 -9.12 11.84 19.48
CA LYS A 143 -9.82 13.05 18.99
C LYS A 143 -11.26 12.73 18.58
N SER A 144 -11.50 11.64 17.86
CA SER A 144 -12.86 11.23 17.48
C SER A 144 -13.72 10.83 18.67
N LEU A 145 -13.15 10.18 19.69
CA LEU A 145 -13.86 9.84 20.93
C LEU A 145 -14.21 11.09 21.74
N GLU A 146 -13.29 12.03 21.86
CA GLU A 146 -13.52 13.33 22.50
C GLU A 146 -14.62 14.12 21.79
N GLU A 147 -14.59 14.19 20.46
CA GLU A 147 -15.64 14.81 19.62
C GLU A 147 -17.00 14.12 19.79
N ALA A 148 -17.02 12.81 20.05
CA ALA A 148 -18.22 12.04 20.36
C ALA A 148 -18.67 12.14 21.84
N GLY A 149 -17.98 12.93 22.67
CA GLY A 149 -18.29 13.11 24.10
C GLY A 149 -17.91 11.91 24.99
N ILE A 150 -17.09 10.98 24.48
CA ILE A 150 -16.62 9.80 25.19
C ILE A 150 -15.31 10.17 25.90
N LYS A 151 -15.29 10.09 27.24
CA LYS A 151 -14.07 10.36 28.02
C LYS A 151 -13.05 9.25 27.81
N VAL A 152 -11.87 9.60 27.29
CA VAL A 152 -10.71 8.72 27.24
C VAL A 152 -9.97 8.83 28.58
N THR A 153 -9.94 7.75 29.36
CA THR A 153 -9.08 7.66 30.55
C THR A 153 -7.75 7.00 30.17
N ASN A 154 -6.64 7.62 30.57
CA ASN A 154 -5.27 7.11 30.40
C ASN A 154 -5.08 5.72 31.00
#